data_AF-A0A496ZD48-F1
#
_entry.id   AF-A0A496ZD48-F1
#
_cell.length_a   1.000
_cell.length_b   1.000
_cell.length_c   1.000
_cell.angle_alpha   90.00
_cell.angle_beta   90.00
_cell.angle_gamma   90.00
#
_symmetry.space_group_name_H-M   'P 1'
#
loop_
_entity.id
_entity.type
_entity.pdbx_description
1 polymer ?
#
loop_
_entity_poly.entity_id
_entity_poly.type
_entity_poly.pdbx_seq_one_letter_code
_entity_poly.pdbx_strand_id
1 'polypeptide(L)'
;MAELEIVGFDSIGKELEAPQGTDTYVAKKVVNFEQAIITVSVNARSITEDGAKLDLISVTTPVDLDDLVTTIAGIGTPVVLKGSWDASLGTFPASTVAGESWVVETQGLVDGVDCNIGDRILALIDLASSTVYTGQWLLLDYTDQITTVAGRTGIITLTEADITDLQSYLIVDDIDTLAKLNAVITDATLGDSADFATAAQGVLASTALQPADLIPPITVVNLSAYNLAPADEFLHVIYTNTGAVTALTLMSVESAITGRSVVIKDAGGNASVNSITINCEAAQTIDGNLTYVLSTNYESAHLYSDGVNWFSY
;
A
#
# COMPACT_ATOMS: atom_id res chain seq x y z
N MET A 1 34.96 -99.71 0.36
CA MET A 1 34.44 -99.10 -0.88
C MET A 1 33.03 -99.60 -1.05
N ALA A 2 32.03 -98.72 -0.91
CA ALA A 2 30.66 -99.11 -1.23
C ALA A 2 30.57 -99.19 -2.77
N GLU A 3 30.36 -100.39 -3.31
CA GLU A 3 30.17 -100.58 -4.75
C GLU A 3 28.96 -99.76 -5.20
N LEU A 4 29.19 -98.84 -6.15
CA LEU A 4 28.14 -98.14 -6.85
C LEU A 4 27.45 -99.13 -7.79
N GLU A 5 26.22 -99.52 -7.47
CA GLU A 5 25.40 -100.42 -8.28
C GLU A 5 24.65 -99.61 -9.36
N ILE A 6 25.25 -99.52 -10.55
CA ILE A 6 24.58 -99.01 -11.76
C ILE A 6 23.91 -100.19 -12.45
N VAL A 7 22.63 -100.05 -12.79
CA VAL A 7 21.83 -101.11 -13.41
C VAL A 7 21.38 -100.66 -14.79
N GLY A 8 21.60 -101.50 -15.79
CA GLY A 8 21.07 -101.29 -17.14
C GLY A 8 19.61 -101.72 -17.20
N PHE A 9 18.77 -100.94 -17.87
CA PHE A 9 17.39 -101.31 -18.15
C PHE A 9 17.15 -101.40 -19.66
N ASP A 10 16.35 -102.38 -20.08
CA ASP A 10 15.88 -102.47 -21.47
C ASP A 10 14.89 -101.33 -21.79
N SER A 11 14.50 -101.23 -23.07
CA SER A 11 13.55 -100.20 -23.56
C SER A 11 12.14 -100.28 -22.94
N ILE A 12 11.87 -101.28 -22.10
CA ILE A 12 10.61 -101.52 -21.41
C ILE A 12 10.77 -101.48 -19.88
N GLY A 13 11.97 -101.12 -19.37
CA GLY A 13 12.25 -100.90 -17.96
C GLY A 13 12.59 -102.16 -17.16
N LYS A 14 13.00 -103.27 -17.80
CA LYS A 14 13.51 -104.45 -17.08
C LYS A 14 15.02 -104.41 -16.91
N GLU A 15 15.48 -104.81 -15.73
CA GLU A 15 16.90 -104.92 -15.37
C GLU A 15 17.61 -105.94 -16.26
N LEU A 16 18.71 -105.49 -16.88
CA LEU A 16 19.54 -106.26 -17.80
C LEU A 16 20.67 -106.94 -17.05
N GLU A 17 20.92 -108.22 -17.36
CA GLU A 17 22.00 -108.99 -16.73
C GLU A 17 23.40 -108.71 -17.32
N ALA A 18 23.49 -107.96 -18.42
CA ALA A 18 24.76 -107.53 -19.01
C ALA A 18 24.63 -106.19 -19.78
N PRO A 19 25.64 -105.28 -19.72
CA PRO A 19 25.60 -103.99 -20.40
C PRO A 19 25.64 -104.09 -21.93
N GLN A 20 24.75 -103.39 -22.65
CA GLN A 20 24.82 -103.19 -24.11
C GLN A 20 24.83 -101.69 -24.49
N GLY A 21 25.24 -101.42 -25.74
CA GLY A 21 25.65 -100.09 -26.19
C GLY A 21 24.54 -99.05 -26.38
N THR A 22 23.26 -99.44 -26.28
CA THR A 22 22.10 -98.55 -26.47
C THR A 22 21.21 -98.44 -25.24
N ASP A 23 21.67 -98.96 -24.10
CA ASP A 23 20.84 -99.11 -22.91
C ASP A 23 20.73 -97.83 -22.10
N THR A 24 19.63 -97.73 -21.34
CA THR A 24 19.44 -96.66 -20.37
C THR A 24 19.90 -97.16 -19.01
N TYR A 25 20.92 -96.51 -18.44
CA TYR A 25 21.45 -96.85 -17.13
C TYR A 25 20.91 -95.89 -16.09
N VAL A 26 20.32 -96.44 -15.03
CA VAL A 26 19.81 -95.66 -13.90
C VAL A 26 20.55 -96.08 -12.65
N ALA A 27 21.11 -95.10 -11.94
CA ALA A 27 21.73 -95.38 -10.65
C ALA A 27 20.66 -95.55 -9.57
N LYS A 28 20.69 -96.69 -8.86
CA LYS A 28 19.76 -96.99 -7.77
C LYS A 28 20.05 -96.18 -6.48
N LYS A 29 21.19 -95.48 -6.42
CA LYS A 29 21.63 -94.61 -5.31
C LYS A 29 22.35 -93.38 -5.86
N VAL A 30 22.56 -92.37 -5.01
CA VAL A 30 23.30 -91.15 -5.37
C VAL A 30 24.70 -91.52 -5.85
N VAL A 31 25.02 -91.14 -7.09
CA VAL A 31 26.35 -91.30 -7.69
C VAL A 31 27.10 -89.99 -7.52
N ASN A 32 28.27 -90.05 -6.88
CA ASN A 32 29.23 -88.95 -6.90
C ASN A 32 30.22 -89.25 -8.03
N PHE A 33 30.36 -88.33 -8.99
CA PHE A 33 31.37 -88.45 -10.04
C PHE A 33 32.71 -87.94 -9.50
N GLU A 34 33.75 -88.77 -9.56
CA GLU A 34 35.10 -88.43 -9.07
C GLU A 34 35.89 -87.56 -10.07
N GLN A 35 35.40 -87.39 -11.30
CA GLN A 35 36.00 -86.55 -12.33
C GLN A 35 34.95 -85.64 -12.98
N ALA A 36 35.40 -84.50 -13.51
CA ALA A 36 34.55 -83.57 -14.23
C ALA A 36 33.93 -84.25 -15.46
N ILE A 37 32.63 -84.08 -15.66
CA ILE A 37 31.92 -84.54 -16.86
C ILE A 37 32.27 -83.57 -18.00
N ILE A 38 33.19 -83.96 -18.89
CA ILE A 38 33.80 -83.02 -19.86
C ILE A 38 33.00 -82.86 -21.16
N THR A 39 32.05 -83.73 -21.50
CA THR A 39 31.18 -83.49 -22.67
C THR A 39 29.90 -84.32 -22.61
N VAL A 40 28.84 -83.81 -21.97
CA VAL A 40 27.53 -84.46 -22.02
C VAL A 40 26.46 -83.38 -22.03
N SER A 41 25.66 -83.32 -23.09
CA SER A 41 24.45 -82.51 -23.08
C SER A 41 23.48 -83.04 -22.02
N VAL A 42 22.82 -82.16 -21.27
CA VAL A 42 21.76 -82.56 -20.34
C VAL A 42 20.44 -82.21 -20.99
N ASN A 43 19.54 -83.19 -21.12
CA ASN A 43 18.24 -83.00 -21.79
C ASN A 43 18.38 -82.36 -23.19
N ALA A 44 19.36 -82.84 -23.96
CA ALA A 44 19.72 -82.34 -25.29
C ALA A 44 20.24 -80.89 -25.37
N ARG A 45 20.51 -80.20 -24.25
CA ARG A 45 21.21 -78.90 -24.25
C ARG A 45 22.71 -79.06 -24.04
N SER A 46 23.51 -78.38 -24.85
CA SER A 46 24.97 -78.38 -24.73
C SER A 46 25.41 -77.59 -23.48
N ILE A 47 26.06 -78.26 -22.53
CA ILE A 47 26.62 -77.61 -21.32
C ILE A 47 27.61 -76.50 -21.70
N THR A 48 28.38 -76.69 -22.78
CA THR A 48 29.35 -75.69 -23.24
C THR A 48 28.69 -74.42 -23.76
N GLU A 49 27.58 -74.55 -24.50
CA GLU A 49 26.83 -73.39 -25.01
C GLU A 49 26.07 -72.67 -23.89
N ASP A 50 25.47 -73.42 -22.98
CA ASP A 50 24.77 -72.86 -21.82
C ASP A 50 25.78 -72.18 -20.87
N GLY A 51 26.96 -72.77 -20.65
CA GLY A 51 28.05 -72.17 -19.88
C GLY A 51 28.55 -70.85 -20.47
N ALA A 52 28.75 -70.78 -21.79
CA ALA A 52 29.16 -69.54 -22.45
C ALA A 52 28.12 -68.41 -22.31
N LYS A 53 26.83 -68.74 -22.25
CA LYS A 53 25.77 -67.75 -21.97
C LYS A 53 25.80 -67.29 -20.51
N LEU A 54 26.07 -68.20 -19.58
CA LEU A 54 26.21 -67.88 -18.15
C LEU A 54 27.46 -67.05 -17.87
N ASP A 55 28.55 -67.21 -18.62
CA ASP A 55 29.78 -66.42 -18.50
C ASP A 55 29.57 -64.91 -18.78
N LEU A 56 28.51 -64.57 -19.52
CA LEU A 56 28.11 -63.17 -19.75
C LEU A 56 27.38 -62.55 -18.55
N ILE A 57 27.01 -63.35 -17.55
CA ILE A 57 26.25 -62.93 -16.37
C ILE A 57 27.14 -63.04 -15.12
N SER A 58 27.58 -61.90 -14.61
CA SER A 58 28.29 -61.85 -13.33
C SER A 58 27.29 -61.72 -12.17
N VAL A 59 27.01 -62.82 -11.48
CA VAL A 59 26.10 -62.86 -10.33
C VAL A 59 26.92 -62.81 -9.03
N THR A 60 26.98 -61.64 -8.40
CA THR A 60 27.75 -61.43 -7.16
C THR A 60 26.95 -61.70 -5.88
N THR A 61 25.63 -61.88 -6.00
CA THR A 61 24.67 -62.22 -4.93
C THR A 61 23.52 -63.05 -5.53
N PRO A 62 22.76 -63.85 -4.77
CA PRO A 62 21.60 -64.58 -5.30
C PRO A 62 20.60 -63.62 -5.97
N VAL A 63 20.27 -63.87 -7.24
CA VAL A 63 19.32 -63.09 -8.04
C VAL A 63 18.26 -64.02 -8.62
N ASP A 64 16.99 -63.66 -8.46
CA ASP A 64 15.87 -64.31 -9.14
C ASP A 64 15.69 -63.68 -10.53
N LEU A 65 15.85 -64.49 -11.58
CA LEU A 65 15.76 -64.04 -12.97
C LEU A 65 14.30 -63.80 -13.40
N ASP A 66 13.33 -64.49 -12.80
CA ASP A 66 11.91 -64.28 -13.07
C ASP A 66 11.45 -62.94 -12.47
N ASP A 67 11.99 -62.59 -11.31
CA ASP A 67 11.82 -61.27 -10.70
C ASP A 67 12.46 -60.17 -11.56
N LEU A 68 13.65 -60.41 -12.13
CA LEU A 68 14.26 -59.45 -13.05
C LEU A 68 13.44 -59.27 -14.33
N VAL A 69 12.93 -60.35 -14.92
CA VAL A 69 12.07 -60.28 -16.11
C VAL A 69 10.79 -59.48 -15.80
N THR A 70 10.19 -59.73 -14.65
CA THR A 70 9.01 -58.99 -14.18
C THR A 70 9.34 -57.53 -13.93
N THR A 71 10.48 -57.25 -13.30
CA THR A 71 10.95 -55.89 -13.02
C THR A 71 11.20 -55.13 -14.32
N ILE A 72 11.87 -55.74 -15.30
CA ILE A 72 12.15 -55.13 -16.60
C ILE A 72 10.86 -54.90 -17.38
N ALA A 73 9.93 -55.85 -17.38
CA ALA A 73 8.61 -55.66 -17.98
C ALA A 73 7.80 -54.54 -17.29
N GLY A 74 8.04 -54.34 -15.98
CA GLY A 74 7.45 -53.27 -15.18
C GLY A 74 8.06 -51.88 -15.41
N ILE A 75 9.23 -51.76 -16.06
CA ILE A 75 9.85 -50.46 -16.40
C ILE A 75 9.00 -49.67 -17.43
N GLY A 76 7.97 -50.28 -18.04
CA GLY A 76 6.99 -49.60 -18.88
C GLY A 76 7.60 -49.04 -20.18
N THR A 77 6.93 -48.09 -20.83
CA THR A 77 7.44 -47.38 -22.02
C THR A 77 8.37 -46.23 -21.59
N PRO A 78 9.70 -46.40 -21.62
CA PRO A 78 10.62 -45.37 -21.15
C PRO A 78 10.57 -44.15 -22.07
N VAL A 79 10.72 -42.96 -21.47
CA VAL A 79 10.88 -41.73 -22.25
C VAL A 79 12.34 -41.61 -22.70
N VAL A 80 12.60 -41.67 -24.00
CA VAL A 80 13.94 -41.60 -24.60
C VAL A 80 14.19 -40.18 -25.10
N LEU A 81 15.28 -39.54 -24.63
CA LEU A 81 15.70 -38.23 -25.15
C LEU A 81 16.47 -38.42 -26.46
N LYS A 82 15.98 -37.82 -27.54
CA LYS A 82 16.57 -37.90 -28.88
C LYS A 82 17.45 -36.69 -29.24
N GLY A 83 17.43 -35.65 -28.41
CA GLY A 83 18.21 -34.43 -28.58
C GLY A 83 17.32 -33.20 -28.73
N SER A 84 17.80 -32.20 -29.48
CA SER A 84 17.08 -30.97 -29.78
C SER A 84 16.18 -31.09 -31.01
N TRP A 85 15.17 -30.23 -31.09
CA TRP A 85 14.28 -30.04 -32.23
C TRP A 85 13.99 -28.55 -32.45
N ASP A 86 13.96 -28.14 -33.71
CA ASP A 86 13.63 -26.78 -34.14
C ASP A 86 12.14 -26.69 -34.52
N ALA A 87 11.33 -26.11 -33.64
CA ALA A 87 9.90 -25.97 -33.85
C ALA A 87 9.55 -24.89 -34.88
N SER A 88 10.48 -23.98 -35.19
CA SER A 88 10.26 -22.91 -36.17
C SER A 88 10.03 -23.43 -37.60
N LEU A 89 10.42 -24.68 -37.86
CA LEU A 89 10.18 -25.38 -39.12
C LEU A 89 8.71 -25.76 -39.34
N GLY A 90 7.83 -25.57 -38.34
CA GLY A 90 6.40 -25.78 -38.49
C GLY A 90 5.98 -27.25 -38.62
N THR A 91 6.85 -28.19 -38.26
CA THR A 91 6.59 -29.64 -38.35
C THR A 91 7.17 -30.37 -37.14
N PHE A 92 6.42 -31.34 -36.61
CA PHE A 92 6.90 -32.23 -35.55
C PHE A 92 7.98 -33.20 -36.08
N PRO A 93 8.82 -33.76 -35.20
CA PRO A 93 9.79 -34.79 -35.58
C PRO A 93 9.14 -35.95 -36.34
N ALA A 94 9.86 -36.51 -37.32
CA ALA A 94 9.38 -37.60 -38.16
C ALA A 94 10.02 -38.94 -37.76
N SER A 95 9.44 -40.05 -38.24
CA SER A 95 9.94 -41.42 -38.04
C SER A 95 10.09 -41.79 -36.55
N THR A 96 9.14 -41.34 -35.73
CA THR A 96 9.21 -41.51 -34.27
C THR A 96 8.77 -42.89 -33.82
N VAL A 97 9.24 -43.26 -32.62
CA VAL A 97 8.72 -44.37 -31.82
C VAL A 97 8.05 -43.79 -30.57
N ALA A 98 6.99 -44.43 -30.08
CA ALA A 98 6.33 -44.02 -28.85
C ALA A 98 7.34 -43.94 -27.69
N GLY A 99 7.26 -42.86 -26.91
CA GLY A 99 8.21 -42.59 -25.82
C GLY A 99 9.44 -41.77 -26.24
N GLU A 100 9.70 -41.57 -27.54
CA GLU A 100 10.75 -40.67 -27.97
C GLU A 100 10.38 -39.21 -27.75
N SER A 101 11.37 -38.38 -27.41
CA SER A 101 11.15 -36.98 -27.08
C SER A 101 12.33 -36.09 -27.41
N TRP A 102 12.04 -34.81 -27.67
CA TRP A 102 13.01 -33.80 -28.09
C TRP A 102 12.83 -32.50 -27.31
N VAL A 103 13.92 -31.81 -27.03
CA VAL A 103 13.92 -30.46 -26.43
C VAL A 103 13.76 -29.43 -27.52
N VAL A 104 12.87 -28.47 -27.35
CA VAL A 104 12.70 -27.35 -28.28
C VAL A 104 13.88 -26.39 -28.12
N GLU A 105 14.66 -26.20 -29.18
CA GLU A 105 15.83 -25.29 -29.19
C GLU A 105 15.52 -23.94 -29.85
N THR A 106 14.54 -23.92 -30.76
CA THR A 106 14.03 -22.72 -31.42
C THR A 106 12.51 -22.74 -31.33
N GLN A 107 11.91 -21.63 -30.86
CA GLN A 107 10.46 -21.50 -30.72
C GLN A 107 9.73 -21.58 -32.05
N GLY A 108 8.53 -22.17 -32.06
CA GLY A 108 7.64 -22.16 -33.21
C GLY A 108 6.24 -22.71 -32.92
N LEU A 109 5.32 -22.46 -33.86
CA LEU A 109 3.94 -22.92 -33.80
C LEU A 109 3.76 -24.11 -34.75
N VAL A 110 3.33 -25.26 -34.24
CA VAL A 110 3.11 -26.49 -35.03
C VAL A 110 1.70 -27.03 -34.76
N ASP A 111 0.86 -27.14 -35.79
CA ASP A 111 -0.56 -27.55 -35.65
C ASP A 111 -1.34 -26.73 -34.58
N GLY A 112 -1.00 -25.45 -34.44
CA GLY A 112 -1.61 -24.57 -33.44
C GLY A 112 -1.11 -24.75 -32.00
N VAL A 113 -0.11 -25.61 -31.78
CA VAL A 113 0.59 -25.74 -30.50
C VAL A 113 1.82 -24.86 -30.49
N ASP A 114 1.91 -23.95 -29.52
CA ASP A 114 3.08 -23.09 -29.30
C ASP A 114 4.14 -23.91 -28.56
N CYS A 115 5.29 -24.11 -29.21
CA CYS A 115 6.42 -24.84 -28.65
C CYS A 115 7.51 -23.82 -28.31
N ASN A 116 7.64 -23.48 -27.02
CA ASN A 116 8.61 -22.51 -26.56
C ASN A 116 9.98 -23.16 -26.35
N ILE A 117 11.05 -22.35 -26.43
CA ILE A 117 12.41 -22.83 -26.18
C ILE A 117 12.50 -23.43 -24.78
N GLY A 118 13.02 -24.66 -24.68
CA GLY A 118 13.15 -25.41 -23.43
C GLY A 118 12.04 -26.41 -23.16
N ASP A 119 10.89 -26.30 -23.82
CA ASP A 119 9.83 -27.30 -23.75
C ASP A 119 10.29 -28.65 -24.32
N ARG A 120 9.56 -29.72 -24.01
CA ARG A 120 9.83 -31.05 -24.54
C ARG A 120 8.61 -31.62 -25.25
N ILE A 121 8.78 -32.02 -26.51
CA ILE A 121 7.74 -32.73 -27.26
C ILE A 121 7.96 -34.24 -27.11
N LEU A 122 6.91 -34.98 -26.76
CA LEU A 122 6.92 -36.43 -26.57
C LEU A 122 6.00 -37.11 -27.58
N ALA A 123 6.50 -38.10 -28.32
CA ALA A 123 5.68 -38.95 -29.18
C ALA A 123 4.89 -39.96 -28.32
N LEU A 124 3.57 -39.94 -28.44
CA LEU A 124 2.66 -40.85 -27.71
C LEU A 124 2.43 -42.16 -28.45
N ILE A 125 2.66 -42.19 -29.76
CA ILE A 125 2.48 -43.35 -30.63
C ILE A 125 3.68 -43.53 -31.55
N ASP A 126 3.83 -44.74 -32.10
CA ASP A 126 4.77 -45.01 -33.17
C ASP A 126 4.33 -44.28 -34.45
N LEU A 127 5.32 -43.79 -35.20
CA LEU A 127 5.11 -43.05 -36.45
C LEU A 127 4.14 -41.87 -36.28
N ALA A 128 4.30 -41.12 -35.19
CA ALA A 128 3.51 -39.92 -34.95
C ALA A 128 3.63 -38.93 -36.12
N SER A 129 2.50 -38.32 -36.48
CA SER A 129 2.38 -37.40 -37.60
C SER A 129 3.25 -36.16 -37.41
N SER A 130 3.94 -35.74 -38.46
CA SER A 130 4.71 -34.49 -38.46
C SER A 130 3.83 -33.23 -38.50
N THR A 131 2.51 -33.36 -38.65
CA THR A 131 1.59 -32.23 -38.85
C THR A 131 0.34 -32.26 -37.97
N VAL A 132 0.16 -33.29 -37.14
CA VAL A 132 -1.05 -33.44 -36.31
C VAL A 132 -0.63 -33.69 -34.87
N TYR A 133 -0.99 -32.79 -33.97
CA TYR A 133 -0.66 -32.86 -32.55
C TYR A 133 -1.56 -33.84 -31.79
N THR A 134 -2.88 -33.66 -31.94
CA THR A 134 -3.89 -34.27 -31.06
C THR A 134 -3.80 -35.80 -31.06
N GLY A 135 -3.62 -36.39 -29.88
CA GLY A 135 -3.54 -37.84 -29.68
C GLY A 135 -2.25 -38.51 -30.16
N GLN A 136 -1.32 -37.75 -30.72
CA GLN A 136 -0.04 -38.26 -31.25
C GLN A 136 1.16 -37.70 -30.48
N TRP A 137 1.01 -36.51 -29.93
CA TRP A 137 2.06 -35.80 -29.21
C TRP A 137 1.57 -35.29 -27.86
N LEU A 138 2.51 -35.14 -26.94
CA LEU A 138 2.34 -34.45 -25.68
C LEU A 138 3.43 -33.38 -25.58
N LEU A 139 3.03 -32.11 -25.48
CA LEU A 139 3.91 -31.03 -25.06
C LEU A 139 4.04 -31.08 -23.54
N LEU A 140 5.27 -31.29 -23.08
CA LEU A 140 5.65 -31.09 -21.70
C LEU A 140 6.19 -29.67 -21.61
N ASP A 141 5.41 -28.77 -21.04
CA ASP A 141 5.77 -27.37 -20.85
C ASP A 141 6.81 -27.26 -19.72
N TYR A 142 7.98 -26.74 -20.07
CA TYR A 142 9.07 -26.44 -19.13
C TYR A 142 9.35 -24.93 -19.05
N THR A 143 8.55 -24.10 -19.73
CA THR A 143 8.66 -22.64 -19.75
C THR A 143 8.19 -22.01 -18.44
N ASP A 144 7.22 -22.66 -17.75
CA ASP A 144 6.77 -22.27 -16.42
C ASP A 144 7.77 -22.60 -15.29
N GLN A 145 8.91 -23.23 -15.61
CA GLN A 145 10.00 -23.35 -14.65
C GLN A 145 10.66 -21.99 -14.50
N ILE A 146 10.55 -21.40 -13.31
CA ILE A 146 11.35 -20.23 -12.93
C ILE A 146 12.83 -20.64 -13.01
N THR A 147 13.46 -20.38 -14.15
CA THR A 147 14.87 -20.67 -14.37
C THR A 147 15.75 -19.71 -13.59
N THR A 148 15.31 -18.45 -13.44
CA THR A 148 15.96 -17.46 -12.57
C THR A 148 14.96 -16.46 -11.99
N VAL A 149 15.26 -15.90 -10.81
CA VAL A 149 14.69 -14.63 -10.32
C VAL A 149 15.85 -13.66 -10.13
N ALA A 150 15.86 -12.56 -10.88
CA ALA A 150 16.96 -11.59 -10.87
C ALA A 150 18.36 -12.24 -11.03
N GLY A 151 18.47 -13.29 -11.86
CA GLY A 151 19.73 -14.02 -12.09
C GLY A 151 20.09 -15.07 -11.04
N ARG A 152 19.27 -15.28 -10.00
CA ARG A 152 19.45 -16.33 -8.99
C ARG A 152 18.74 -17.61 -9.42
N THR A 153 19.42 -18.76 -9.33
CA THR A 153 18.89 -20.10 -9.66
C THR A 153 18.74 -20.95 -8.39
N GLY A 154 17.92 -22.02 -8.43
CA GLY A 154 17.77 -22.98 -7.33
C GLY A 154 16.72 -22.60 -6.29
N ILE A 155 17.00 -22.85 -5.00
CA ILE A 155 16.11 -22.42 -3.90
C ILE A 155 16.27 -20.90 -3.74
N ILE A 156 15.23 -20.16 -4.11
CA ILE A 156 15.22 -18.69 -4.08
C ILE A 156 14.56 -18.25 -2.77
N THR A 157 15.38 -17.80 -1.83
CA THR A 157 14.91 -17.14 -0.61
C THR A 157 14.87 -15.64 -0.86
N LEU A 158 13.67 -15.06 -0.81
CA LEU A 158 13.49 -13.61 -0.86
C LEU A 158 14.10 -12.96 0.38
N THR A 159 14.89 -11.92 0.14
CA THR A 159 15.42 -11.02 1.16
C THR A 159 14.86 -9.62 0.94
N GLU A 160 14.94 -8.77 1.95
CA GLU A 160 14.51 -7.37 1.83
C GLU A 160 15.23 -6.62 0.70
N ALA A 161 16.48 -6.99 0.39
CA ALA A 161 17.25 -6.43 -0.71
C ALA A 161 16.62 -6.72 -2.09
N ASP A 162 15.91 -7.84 -2.23
CA ASP A 162 15.26 -8.26 -3.49
C ASP A 162 13.98 -7.45 -3.77
N ILE A 163 13.50 -6.65 -2.81
CA ILE A 163 12.25 -5.86 -2.89
C ILE A 163 12.47 -4.37 -2.58
N THR A 164 13.67 -3.86 -2.85
CA THR A 164 14.04 -2.46 -2.56
C THR A 164 13.25 -1.45 -3.40
N ASP A 165 12.81 -1.84 -4.60
CA ASP A 165 11.97 -1.02 -5.47
C ASP A 165 10.49 -1.00 -5.04
N LEU A 166 10.00 -2.03 -4.33
CA LEU A 166 8.67 -2.03 -3.72
C LEU A 166 8.52 -0.90 -2.69
N GLN A 167 9.59 -0.49 -2.02
CA GLN A 167 9.59 0.73 -1.18
C GLN A 167 9.43 2.01 -2.01
N SER A 168 9.81 1.99 -3.28
CA SER A 168 9.60 3.11 -4.22
C SER A 168 8.20 3.07 -4.88
N TYR A 169 7.62 1.88 -5.05
CA TYR A 169 6.24 1.65 -5.50
C TYR A 169 5.19 1.75 -4.40
N LEU A 170 5.58 1.72 -3.13
CA LEU A 170 4.78 2.22 -2.02
C LEU A 170 4.82 3.75 -2.14
N ILE A 171 4.11 4.24 -3.15
CA ILE A 171 4.33 5.55 -3.77
C ILE A 171 4.34 6.61 -2.67
N VAL A 172 5.29 7.51 -2.84
CA VAL A 172 5.40 8.82 -2.23
C VAL A 172 4.05 9.50 -2.02
N ASP A 173 2.94 9.18 -2.72
CA ASP A 173 1.60 9.73 -2.44
C ASP A 173 1.02 9.33 -1.06
N ASP A 174 1.27 8.12 -0.52
CA ASP A 174 0.77 7.73 0.82
C ASP A 174 1.65 8.33 1.94
N ILE A 175 2.96 8.40 1.71
CA ILE A 175 3.89 9.05 2.65
C ILE A 175 3.82 10.57 2.52
N ASP A 176 3.62 11.12 1.33
CA ASP A 176 3.38 12.55 1.10
C ASP A 176 2.04 12.94 1.66
N THR A 177 0.99 12.14 1.60
CA THR A 177 -0.28 12.51 2.23
C THR A 177 -0.14 12.49 3.75
N LEU A 178 0.62 11.57 4.34
CA LEU A 178 0.95 11.58 5.77
C LEU A 178 1.96 12.67 6.15
N ALA A 179 2.92 13.01 5.29
CA ALA A 179 3.91 14.07 5.49
C ALA A 179 3.34 15.43 5.18
N LYS A 180 2.37 15.55 4.27
CA LYS A 180 1.51 16.72 4.02
C LYS A 180 0.45 16.80 5.11
N LEU A 181 -0.04 15.72 5.68
CA LEU A 181 -0.89 15.76 6.87
C LEU A 181 -0.08 16.15 8.09
N ASN A 182 1.13 15.63 8.26
CA ASN A 182 2.05 16.00 9.32
C ASN A 182 2.56 17.43 9.11
N ALA A 183 2.86 17.84 7.88
CA ALA A 183 3.15 19.22 7.52
C ALA A 183 1.93 20.09 7.75
N VAL A 184 0.71 19.69 7.37
CA VAL A 184 -0.51 20.43 7.69
C VAL A 184 -0.77 20.45 9.18
N ILE A 185 -0.38 19.45 9.97
CA ILE A 185 -0.52 19.45 11.44
C ILE A 185 0.60 20.27 12.12
N THR A 186 1.80 20.31 11.53
CA THR A 186 2.96 21.04 12.08
C THR A 186 3.04 22.49 11.57
N ASP A 187 2.53 22.75 10.38
CA ASP A 187 2.26 24.06 9.74
C ASP A 187 0.84 24.55 10.05
N ALA A 188 -0.03 23.70 10.63
CA ALA A 188 -1.23 24.16 11.33
C ALA A 188 -0.85 24.87 12.63
N THR A 189 -0.23 26.03 12.49
CA THR A 189 -0.84 27.22 13.07
C THR A 189 -2.24 27.42 12.47
N LEU A 190 -3.19 26.54 12.81
CA LEU A 190 -4.62 26.83 12.69
C LEU A 190 -4.97 27.81 13.82
N GLY A 191 -4.40 29.01 13.69
CA GLY A 191 -4.39 30.08 14.67
C GLY A 191 -3.62 29.71 15.93
N ASP A 192 -2.33 30.07 15.99
CA ASP A 192 -1.78 30.38 17.30
C ASP A 192 -2.64 31.52 17.88
N SER A 193 -2.85 31.52 19.19
CA SER A 193 -3.35 32.67 19.94
C SER A 193 -2.73 34.00 19.48
N ALA A 194 -1.48 34.00 19.00
CA ALA A 194 -0.80 35.14 18.39
C ALA A 194 -1.40 35.62 17.04
N ASP A 195 -1.89 34.72 16.19
CA ASP A 195 -2.55 35.08 14.92
C ASP A 195 -3.93 35.69 15.18
N PHE A 196 -4.66 35.16 16.17
CA PHE A 196 -5.90 35.80 16.67
C PHE A 196 -5.61 37.13 17.37
N ALA A 197 -4.50 37.25 18.10
CA ALA A 197 -4.07 38.50 18.70
C ALA A 197 -3.68 39.55 17.66
N THR A 198 -3.14 39.14 16.51
CA THR A 198 -2.82 40.05 15.39
C THR A 198 -4.08 40.48 14.64
N ALA A 199 -5.11 39.63 14.53
CA ALA A 199 -6.42 40.05 14.04
C ALA A 199 -7.15 41.00 15.04
N ALA A 200 -6.94 40.80 16.35
CA ALA A 200 -7.47 41.65 17.41
C ALA A 200 -6.65 42.95 17.66
N GLN A 201 -5.44 43.06 17.11
CA GLN A 201 -4.58 44.26 17.21
C GLN A 201 -4.14 44.83 15.84
N GLY A 202 -4.67 44.30 14.74
CA GLY A 202 -4.35 44.73 13.38
C GLY A 202 -4.94 46.09 13.03
N VAL A 203 -4.62 46.63 11.85
CA VAL A 203 -5.06 47.96 11.38
C VAL A 203 -6.60 48.13 11.43
N LEU A 204 -7.34 47.03 11.24
CA LEU A 204 -8.81 46.99 11.37
C LEU A 204 -9.30 47.06 12.82
N ALA A 205 -8.51 46.58 13.79
CA ALA A 205 -8.78 46.70 15.22
C ALA A 205 -8.37 48.07 15.78
N SER A 206 -7.34 48.71 15.23
CA SER A 206 -6.99 50.11 15.54
C SER A 206 -7.99 51.13 14.98
N THR A 207 -8.89 50.70 14.08
CA THR A 207 -10.00 51.51 13.57
C THR A 207 -11.36 51.09 14.15
N ALA A 208 -11.39 50.05 14.99
CA ALA A 208 -12.56 49.68 15.76
C ALA A 208 -12.61 50.51 17.05
N LEU A 209 -13.75 51.15 17.33
CA LEU A 209 -14.01 51.80 18.61
C LEU A 209 -13.84 50.79 19.76
N GLN A 210 -12.80 50.95 20.58
CA GLN A 210 -12.62 50.11 21.76
C GLN A 210 -13.47 50.64 22.92
N PRO A 211 -13.88 49.81 23.88
CA PRO A 211 -14.61 50.28 25.07
C PRO A 211 -13.88 51.38 25.87
N ALA A 212 -12.55 51.42 25.81
CA ALA A 212 -11.75 52.50 26.39
C ALA A 212 -11.83 53.81 25.59
N ASP A 213 -12.09 53.74 24.28
CA ASP A 213 -12.34 54.91 23.41
C ASP A 213 -13.77 55.46 23.57
N LEU A 214 -14.66 54.73 24.26
CA LEU A 214 -16.02 55.16 24.59
C LEU A 214 -16.10 55.98 25.89
N ILE A 215 -14.97 56.42 26.46
CA ILE A 215 -14.98 57.34 27.61
C ILE A 215 -15.17 58.76 27.07
N PRO A 216 -16.35 59.40 27.26
CA PRO A 216 -16.59 60.73 26.75
C PRO A 216 -15.71 61.76 27.48
N PRO A 217 -15.11 62.73 26.76
CA PRO A 217 -14.25 63.73 27.37
C PRO A 217 -15.04 64.65 28.33
N ILE A 218 -14.44 64.96 29.48
CA ILE A 218 -14.97 65.94 30.44
C ILE A 218 -14.21 67.25 30.26
N THR A 219 -14.96 68.32 29.97
CA THR A 219 -14.43 69.68 29.82
C THR A 219 -14.66 70.46 31.12
N VAL A 220 -13.57 70.95 31.72
CA VAL A 220 -13.65 71.78 32.93
C VAL A 220 -13.85 73.24 32.54
N VAL A 221 -14.94 73.85 33.01
CA VAL A 221 -15.21 75.28 32.80
C VAL A 221 -14.85 76.05 34.07
N ASN A 222 -13.78 76.83 33.99
CA ASN A 222 -13.21 77.60 35.10
C ASN A 222 -13.16 79.11 34.83
N LEU A 223 -14.03 79.60 33.94
CA LEU A 223 -14.15 81.00 33.54
C LEU A 223 -15.63 81.44 33.57
N SER A 224 -15.86 82.75 33.60
CA SER A 224 -17.20 83.34 33.56
C SER A 224 -17.89 83.23 32.19
N ALA A 225 -17.14 82.88 31.14
CA ALA A 225 -17.65 82.64 29.80
C ALA A 225 -16.91 81.46 29.15
N TYR A 226 -17.65 80.64 28.41
CA TYR A 226 -17.11 79.50 27.67
C TYR A 226 -17.99 79.21 26.45
N ASN A 227 -17.37 79.07 25.28
CA ASN A 227 -18.07 78.66 24.06
C ASN A 227 -17.79 77.18 23.83
N LEU A 228 -18.84 76.39 23.63
CA LEU A 228 -18.73 74.94 23.46
C LEU A 228 -17.92 74.58 22.20
N ALA A 229 -17.01 73.62 22.36
CA ALA A 229 -16.23 73.02 21.30
C ALA A 229 -16.93 71.80 20.68
N PRO A 230 -16.57 71.39 19.44
CA PRO A 230 -17.20 70.24 18.77
C PRO A 230 -16.99 68.89 19.46
N ALA A 231 -16.07 68.79 20.42
CA ALA A 231 -15.84 67.56 21.19
C ALA A 231 -16.51 67.57 22.57
N ASP A 232 -17.12 68.69 23.00
CA ASP A 232 -17.71 68.79 24.34
C ASP A 232 -19.01 68.00 24.46
N GLU A 233 -19.04 67.06 25.41
CA GLU A 233 -20.23 66.29 25.77
C GLU A 233 -20.59 66.49 27.24
N PHE A 234 -19.59 66.49 28.13
CA PHE A 234 -19.77 66.76 29.56
C PHE A 234 -19.00 68.00 30.00
N LEU A 235 -19.71 69.02 30.47
CA LEU A 235 -19.12 70.23 31.01
C LEU A 235 -19.20 70.20 32.54
N HIS A 236 -18.03 70.22 33.18
CA HIS A 236 -17.83 70.25 34.61
C HIS A 236 -17.53 71.69 35.05
N VAL A 237 -18.57 72.45 35.37
CA VAL A 237 -18.47 73.88 35.63
C VAL A 237 -18.07 74.12 37.09
N ILE A 238 -16.82 74.53 37.32
CA ILE A 238 -16.29 74.80 38.67
C ILE A 238 -16.28 76.29 39.01
N TYR A 239 -16.52 77.15 38.02
CA TYR A 239 -16.38 78.60 38.18
C TYR A 239 -17.41 79.21 39.13
N THR A 240 -18.53 78.54 39.43
CA THR A 240 -19.55 79.01 40.38
C THR A 240 -19.00 79.23 41.80
N ASN A 241 -17.87 78.61 42.16
CA ASN A 241 -17.15 78.90 43.39
C ASN A 241 -16.41 80.26 43.39
N THR A 242 -16.11 80.80 42.21
CA THR A 242 -15.42 82.07 42.00
C THR A 242 -16.39 83.20 41.64
N GLY A 243 -17.40 82.93 40.81
CA GLY A 243 -18.38 83.91 40.35
C GLY A 243 -19.42 83.30 39.42
N ALA A 244 -20.43 84.07 39.04
CA ALA A 244 -21.44 83.61 38.09
C ALA A 244 -20.83 83.34 36.71
N VAL A 245 -21.30 82.27 36.05
CA VAL A 245 -20.98 82.02 34.63
C VAL A 245 -22.06 82.74 33.82
N THR A 246 -21.71 83.90 33.28
CA THR A 246 -22.65 84.81 32.63
C THR A 246 -22.85 84.50 31.15
N ALA A 247 -21.95 83.72 30.53
CA ALA A 247 -22.04 83.38 29.12
C ALA A 247 -21.43 82.00 28.79
N LEU A 248 -22.15 80.93 29.11
CA LEU A 248 -21.82 79.60 28.59
C LEU A 248 -22.59 79.40 27.28
N THR A 249 -21.94 79.59 26.14
CA THR A 249 -22.60 79.67 24.83
C THR A 249 -22.56 78.32 24.13
N LEU A 250 -23.74 77.81 23.75
CA LEU A 250 -23.89 76.64 22.90
C LEU A 250 -23.37 76.94 21.48
N MET A 251 -22.98 75.89 20.76
CA MET A 251 -22.45 76.02 19.40
C MET A 251 -23.51 76.48 18.38
N SER A 252 -23.13 77.39 17.48
CA SER A 252 -23.92 77.80 16.31
C SER A 252 -24.18 76.68 15.30
N VAL A 253 -25.30 76.84 14.58
CA VAL A 253 -25.81 75.93 13.55
C VAL A 253 -24.91 75.84 12.32
N GLU A 254 -24.13 74.77 12.23
CA GLU A 254 -23.87 74.06 10.97
C GLU A 254 -24.24 72.59 11.21
N SER A 255 -24.31 71.75 10.16
CA SER A 255 -24.76 70.34 10.20
C SER A 255 -24.06 69.42 11.24
N ALA A 256 -23.13 69.97 12.03
CA ALA A 256 -22.38 69.36 13.12
C ALA A 256 -23.13 69.23 14.47
N ILE A 257 -24.38 69.72 14.62
CA ILE A 257 -25.13 69.61 15.90
C ILE A 257 -26.40 68.75 15.88
N THR A 258 -26.92 68.28 14.73
CA THR A 258 -28.10 67.39 14.72
C THR A 258 -27.81 66.10 15.48
N GLY A 259 -28.63 65.79 16.49
CA GLY A 259 -28.46 64.62 17.34
C GLY A 259 -27.40 64.77 18.44
N ARG A 260 -26.77 65.95 18.55
CA ARG A 260 -25.79 66.23 19.60
C ARG A 260 -26.47 66.37 20.95
N SER A 261 -25.87 65.80 21.99
CA SER A 261 -26.27 65.99 23.39
C SER A 261 -25.13 66.56 24.22
N VAL A 262 -25.45 67.43 25.18
CA VAL A 262 -24.50 67.95 26.16
C VAL A 262 -25.08 67.92 27.56
N VAL A 263 -24.22 67.70 28.55
CA VAL A 263 -24.55 67.77 29.97
C VAL A 263 -23.70 68.86 30.60
N ILE A 264 -24.36 69.87 31.15
CA ILE A 264 -23.70 70.97 31.85
C ILE A 264 -24.01 70.82 33.33
N LYS A 265 -22.98 70.62 34.14
CA LYS A 265 -23.10 70.39 35.59
C LYS A 265 -22.53 71.56 36.37
N ASP A 266 -23.28 72.09 37.33
CA ASP A 266 -22.73 72.92 38.41
C ASP A 266 -21.87 72.05 39.33
N ALA A 267 -20.62 71.85 38.96
CA ALA A 267 -19.68 71.07 39.75
C ALA A 267 -19.03 71.88 40.88
N GLY A 268 -18.99 73.21 40.74
CA GLY A 268 -18.58 74.10 41.82
C GLY A 268 -19.56 74.04 43.00
N GLY A 269 -20.85 73.83 42.73
CA GLY A 269 -21.87 73.57 43.74
C GLY A 269 -22.46 74.85 44.35
N ASN A 270 -22.34 75.98 43.67
CA ASN A 270 -22.73 77.30 44.18
C ASN A 270 -23.62 78.09 43.21
N ALA A 271 -24.34 77.41 42.30
CA ALA A 271 -25.21 78.06 41.33
C ALA A 271 -26.37 78.87 41.93
N SER A 272 -26.77 78.62 43.19
CA SER A 272 -27.78 79.43 43.89
C SER A 272 -27.33 80.85 44.21
N VAL A 273 -26.02 81.08 44.26
CA VAL A 273 -25.41 82.40 44.46
C VAL A 273 -24.83 82.91 43.14
N ASN A 274 -24.14 82.03 42.42
CA ASN A 274 -23.39 82.31 41.21
C ASN A 274 -23.94 81.44 40.07
N SER A 275 -25.10 81.81 39.55
CA SER A 275 -25.81 81.03 38.52
C SER A 275 -25.00 80.79 37.26
N ILE A 276 -25.33 79.72 36.54
CA ILE A 276 -24.77 79.42 35.21
C ILE A 276 -25.82 79.78 34.17
N THR A 277 -25.54 80.77 33.33
CA THR A 277 -26.39 81.17 32.21
C THR A 277 -25.87 80.51 30.94
N ILE A 278 -26.67 79.59 30.40
CA ILE A 278 -26.46 78.89 29.14
C ILE A 278 -27.14 79.72 28.04
N ASN A 279 -26.38 80.14 27.04
CA ASN A 279 -26.86 80.97 25.94
C ASN A 279 -26.92 80.16 24.65
N CYS A 280 -27.96 80.38 23.85
CA CYS A 280 -27.95 80.01 22.45
C CYS A 280 -27.07 80.96 21.62
N GLU A 281 -26.61 80.48 20.46
CA GLU A 281 -25.96 81.33 19.46
C GLU A 281 -26.95 81.63 18.32
N ALA A 282 -26.82 82.81 17.72
CA ALA A 282 -27.69 83.28 16.63
C ALA A 282 -29.21 83.21 16.97
N ALA A 283 -30.02 82.60 16.10
CA ALA A 283 -31.48 82.54 16.22
C ALA A 283 -31.99 81.25 16.90
N GLN A 284 -31.11 80.45 17.49
CA GLN A 284 -31.47 79.21 18.18
C GLN A 284 -32.22 79.50 19.47
N THR A 285 -32.97 78.51 19.95
CA THR A 285 -33.63 78.53 21.27
C THR A 285 -33.38 77.25 22.05
N ILE A 286 -33.51 77.32 23.38
CA ILE A 286 -33.59 76.21 24.32
C ILE A 286 -35.03 76.14 24.82
N ASP A 287 -35.80 75.15 24.37
CA ASP A 287 -37.25 75.02 24.66
C ASP A 287 -38.03 76.33 24.39
N GLY A 288 -37.67 77.04 23.32
CA GLY A 288 -38.29 78.31 22.91
C GLY A 288 -37.72 79.57 23.58
N ASN A 289 -36.77 79.45 24.52
CA ASN A 289 -36.09 80.58 25.16
C ASN A 289 -34.68 80.80 24.59
N LEU A 290 -34.15 82.03 24.67
CA LEU A 290 -32.77 82.31 24.22
C LEU A 290 -31.69 81.83 25.20
N THR A 291 -32.07 81.59 26.45
CA THR A 291 -31.17 81.18 27.53
C THR A 291 -31.81 80.14 28.43
N TYR A 292 -30.97 79.35 29.09
CA TYR A 292 -31.32 78.42 30.16
C TYR A 292 -30.43 78.70 31.36
N VAL A 293 -31.01 78.83 32.56
CA VAL A 293 -30.25 79.21 33.77
C VAL A 293 -30.28 78.08 34.79
N LEU A 294 -29.10 77.62 35.19
CA LEU A 294 -28.92 76.78 36.37
C LEU A 294 -28.74 77.68 37.59
N SER A 295 -29.63 77.53 38.57
CA SER A 295 -29.69 78.39 39.76
C SER A 295 -29.85 77.58 41.06
N THR A 296 -29.80 76.25 40.99
CA THR A 296 -29.76 75.39 42.16
C THR A 296 -28.35 74.78 42.30
N ASN A 297 -27.83 74.71 43.53
CA ASN A 297 -26.52 74.10 43.77
C ASN A 297 -26.50 72.65 43.28
N TYR A 298 -25.45 72.28 42.54
CA TYR A 298 -25.30 70.96 41.92
C TYR A 298 -26.37 70.60 40.89
N GLU A 299 -27.08 71.57 40.32
CA GLU A 299 -28.01 71.34 39.22
C GLU A 299 -27.27 70.94 37.93
N SER A 300 -27.98 70.25 37.02
CA SER A 300 -27.49 69.98 35.67
C SER A 300 -28.53 70.31 34.61
N ALA A 301 -28.07 70.78 33.46
CA ALA A 301 -28.85 70.86 32.24
C ALA A 301 -28.43 69.71 31.30
N HIS A 302 -29.41 68.95 30.83
CA HIS A 302 -29.23 67.92 29.81
C HIS A 302 -29.93 68.42 28.56
N LEU A 303 -29.16 68.75 27.52
CA LEU A 303 -29.68 69.36 26.31
C LEU A 303 -29.36 68.48 25.11
N TYR A 304 -30.27 68.37 24.15
CA TYR A 304 -30.00 67.81 22.83
C TYR A 304 -30.47 68.75 21.73
N SER A 305 -29.86 68.67 20.54
CA SER A 305 -30.24 69.49 19.39
C SER A 305 -30.84 68.67 18.25
N ASP A 306 -31.88 69.22 17.62
CA ASP A 306 -32.46 68.70 16.38
C ASP A 306 -31.75 69.22 15.10
N GLY A 307 -30.69 70.03 15.27
CA GLY A 307 -30.02 70.74 14.17
C GLY A 307 -30.46 72.19 14.00
N VAL A 308 -31.53 72.63 14.68
CA VAL A 308 -32.08 73.98 14.59
C VAL A 308 -32.17 74.64 15.97
N ASN A 309 -32.70 73.93 16.95
CA ASN A 309 -32.85 74.38 18.34
C ASN A 309 -32.24 73.35 19.30
N TRP A 310 -32.25 73.71 20.58
CA TRP A 310 -31.90 72.85 21.71
C TRP A 310 -33.13 72.57 22.56
N PHE A 311 -33.16 71.41 23.19
CA PHE A 311 -34.27 70.94 24.01
C PHE A 311 -33.74 70.29 25.27
N SER A 312 -34.39 70.55 26.41
CA SER A 312 -34.08 69.86 27.67
C SER A 312 -34.81 68.51 27.78
N TYR A 313 -34.23 67.57 28.53
CA TYR A 313 -34.82 66.24 28.79
C TYR A 313 -34.39 65.64 30.13
#